data_AF-A0AA40B7N3-F1
#
_entry.id   AF-A0AA40B7N3-F1
#
_cell.length_a   1.000
_cell.length_b   1.000
_cell.length_c   1.000
_cell.angle_alpha   90.00
_cell.angle_beta   90.00
_cell.angle_gamma   90.00
#
_symmetry.space_group_name_H-M   'P 1'
#
loop_
_entity.id
_entity.type
_entity.pdbx_description
1 polymer ?
#
loop_
_entity_poly.entity_id
_entity_poly.type
_entity_poly.pdbx_seq_one_letter_code
_entity_poly.pdbx_strand_id
1 'polypeptide(L)'
;MPRRAWQRRNLRRNRAADGNSSTFESEGQSASYAGAAPARNRQRRSGQERGNETDSSVGSVSDSEPEEEYGQRRRPPAAPRTTLAAQPRRRHSSVDVLDTPSGSESDSDSDSDSGYCSLEEDVDERAEYYDDLLERFRAEGPTLANHGKNTKKMEKEQEKIWNKFCRRRKLDPVEALSQCDAPLFKVYLVWRVKNSRIKKESTIMTYWKILSMIYSQKTASWMKEDVLYDIRNWIHTWLTPTFGLDTSTKEKAGLFVEDLAVLLNHHWIRDEEVFDHERLRVQLAANLILAGATATRPGVLIGELLYEHLEFQLFPPLPGDKRPRLVLKVNLEHIKRSGGESDPKEFAFREDDMLIYDPLIPIMGLAFADGAFINEFKDPQEIYELVVPPNFIVSSYEVPFVQCCLVLLCR
;
A
#
# COMPACT_ATOMS: atom_id res chain seq x y z
N MET A 1 4.86 -19.51 -1.91
CA MET A 1 5.36 -19.36 -3.30
C MET A 1 4.21 -19.00 -4.25
N PRO A 2 3.79 -17.73 -4.43
CA PRO A 2 2.65 -17.40 -5.31
C PRO A 2 2.86 -16.27 -6.35
N ARG A 3 4.08 -15.96 -6.82
CA ARG A 3 4.25 -15.12 -8.04
C ARG A 3 4.12 -15.92 -9.36
N ARG A 4 4.35 -17.23 -9.31
CA ARG A 4 4.53 -18.09 -10.50
C ARG A 4 3.25 -18.70 -11.09
N ALA A 5 2.07 -18.42 -10.54
CA ALA A 5 0.80 -18.96 -11.06
C ALA A 5 0.26 -18.12 -12.23
N TRP A 6 0.17 -16.79 -12.03
CA TRP A 6 -0.33 -15.85 -13.02
C TRP A 6 0.54 -15.81 -14.29
N GLN A 7 1.87 -15.69 -14.13
CA GLN A 7 2.82 -15.69 -15.27
C GLN A 7 2.76 -16.96 -16.14
N ARG A 8 2.44 -18.13 -15.57
CA ARG A 8 2.36 -19.39 -16.35
C ARG A 8 1.15 -19.46 -17.28
N ARG A 9 0.07 -18.73 -17.00
CA ARG A 9 -1.12 -18.69 -17.86
C ARG A 9 -0.82 -17.93 -19.16
N ASN A 10 -0.04 -16.85 -19.08
CA ASN A 10 0.36 -16.04 -20.23
C ASN A 10 1.38 -16.77 -21.13
N LEU A 11 2.39 -17.44 -20.54
CA LEU A 11 3.40 -18.20 -21.30
C LEU A 11 2.83 -19.41 -22.07
N ARG A 12 1.72 -20.01 -21.62
CA ARG A 12 1.08 -21.12 -22.36
C ARG A 12 0.23 -20.67 -23.55
N ARG A 13 -0.28 -19.43 -23.58
CA ARG A 13 -1.07 -18.93 -24.72
C ARG A 13 -0.20 -18.62 -25.93
N ASN A 14 0.97 -18.00 -25.76
CA ASN A 14 1.86 -17.69 -26.89
C ASN A 14 2.36 -18.94 -27.62
N ARG A 15 2.61 -20.05 -26.92
CA ARG A 15 3.03 -21.33 -27.56
C ARG A 15 1.94 -22.04 -28.36
N ALA A 16 0.69 -21.61 -28.28
CA ALA A 16 -0.42 -22.17 -29.05
C ALA A 16 -0.69 -21.40 -30.35
N ALA A 17 -0.05 -20.24 -30.57
CA ALA A 17 -0.22 -19.42 -31.76
C ALA A 17 0.69 -19.84 -32.94
N ASP A 18 1.86 -20.42 -32.65
CA ASP A 18 2.86 -20.82 -33.67
C ASP A 18 2.67 -22.27 -34.18
N GLY A 19 1.44 -22.80 -34.10
CA GLY A 19 1.08 -24.20 -34.35
C GLY A 19 0.37 -24.44 -35.68
N ASN A 20 1.16 -24.41 -36.76
CA ASN A 20 0.90 -24.75 -38.18
C ASN A 20 -0.46 -25.33 -38.64
N SER A 21 -0.86 -24.94 -39.86
CA SER A 21 -2.03 -25.45 -40.58
C SER A 21 -1.84 -26.88 -41.13
N SER A 22 -2.92 -27.68 -41.16
CA SER A 22 -3.23 -28.58 -42.29
C SER A 22 -4.63 -29.20 -42.17
N THR A 23 -5.43 -28.87 -43.18
CA THR A 23 -6.44 -29.69 -43.88
C THR A 23 -6.69 -31.16 -43.47
N PHE A 24 -7.99 -31.45 -43.35
CA PHE A 24 -8.76 -32.46 -44.10
C PHE A 24 -9.42 -33.65 -43.35
N GLU A 25 -10.68 -33.82 -43.75
CA GLU A 25 -11.50 -35.03 -43.81
C GLU A 25 -12.09 -35.70 -42.56
N SER A 26 -13.18 -36.40 -42.87
CA SER A 26 -14.24 -36.86 -42.00
C SER A 26 -14.19 -38.37 -41.81
N GLU A 27 -14.58 -38.86 -40.64
CA GLU A 27 -15.46 -40.03 -40.55
C GLU A 27 -16.11 -40.10 -39.16
N GLY A 28 -17.35 -40.58 -39.11
CA GLY A 28 -18.05 -40.80 -37.86
C GLY A 28 -18.00 -42.26 -37.44
N GLN A 29 -17.93 -42.53 -36.14
CA GLN A 29 -18.38 -43.81 -35.59
C GLN A 29 -18.80 -43.70 -34.14
N SER A 30 -19.89 -44.40 -33.83
CA SER A 30 -20.51 -44.50 -32.51
C SER A 30 -19.88 -45.61 -31.68
N ALA A 31 -19.65 -45.36 -30.39
CA ALA A 31 -19.51 -46.41 -29.39
C ALA A 31 -19.91 -45.93 -27.98
N SER A 32 -20.97 -46.51 -27.44
CA SER A 32 -21.27 -46.51 -26.01
C SER A 32 -20.29 -47.38 -25.24
N TYR A 33 -20.00 -47.09 -23.96
CA TYR A 33 -20.15 -48.08 -22.87
C TYR A 33 -20.10 -47.42 -21.48
N ALA A 34 -20.71 -48.07 -20.50
CA ALA A 34 -20.92 -47.57 -19.14
C ALA A 34 -19.85 -48.06 -18.12
N GLY A 35 -19.79 -47.42 -16.95
CA GLY A 35 -18.97 -47.84 -15.80
C GLY A 35 -18.67 -46.68 -14.85
N ALA A 36 -19.55 -46.38 -13.90
CA ALA A 36 -19.47 -46.86 -12.50
C ALA A 36 -18.69 -45.91 -11.56
N ALA A 37 -19.40 -45.36 -10.58
CA ALA A 37 -18.82 -44.58 -9.47
C ALA A 37 -18.26 -45.50 -8.37
N PRO A 38 -17.52 -44.94 -7.40
CA PRO A 38 -18.07 -45.00 -6.04
C PRO A 38 -17.95 -43.70 -5.23
N ALA A 39 -18.88 -43.53 -4.28
CA ALA A 39 -18.96 -42.40 -3.38
C ALA A 39 -17.94 -42.46 -2.22
N ARG A 40 -17.70 -41.33 -1.55
CA ARG A 40 -17.12 -41.29 -0.20
C ARG A 40 -17.94 -40.41 0.75
N ASN A 41 -18.08 -40.91 1.97
CA ASN A 41 -19.05 -40.47 2.97
C ASN A 41 -18.76 -39.08 3.57
N ARG A 42 -19.86 -38.35 3.85
CA ARG A 42 -19.87 -37.14 4.68
C ARG A 42 -20.54 -37.47 6.01
N GLN A 43 -19.75 -37.82 7.03
CA GLN A 43 -20.29 -38.19 8.34
C GLN A 43 -20.65 -36.95 9.17
N ARG A 44 -21.95 -36.71 9.34
CA ARG A 44 -22.48 -35.86 10.42
C ARG A 44 -22.30 -36.58 11.76
N ARG A 45 -21.95 -35.86 12.82
CA ARG A 45 -22.27 -36.25 14.20
C ARG A 45 -23.24 -35.25 14.78
N SER A 46 -24.39 -35.74 15.20
CA SER A 46 -25.38 -35.05 16.03
C SER A 46 -24.97 -35.15 17.50
N GLY A 47 -25.25 -34.09 18.26
CA GLY A 47 -25.28 -34.08 19.73
C GLY A 47 -26.42 -33.14 20.14
N GLN A 48 -27.35 -33.65 20.93
CA GLN A 48 -28.62 -32.98 21.25
C GLN A 48 -28.94 -33.17 22.73
N GLU A 49 -29.01 -32.06 23.47
CA GLU A 49 -29.62 -31.89 24.79
C GLU A 49 -29.94 -30.37 24.85
N ARG A 50 -31.22 -29.94 24.86
CA ARG A 50 -32.10 -29.82 26.05
C ARG A 50 -31.34 -29.27 27.26
N GLY A 51 -31.64 -28.11 27.83
CA GLY A 51 -32.68 -27.11 27.54
C GLY A 51 -33.11 -26.45 28.86
N ASN A 52 -33.45 -25.15 28.85
CA ASN A 52 -34.41 -24.54 29.77
C ASN A 52 -34.66 -23.08 29.39
N GLU A 53 -35.93 -22.73 29.31
CA GLU A 53 -36.44 -21.37 29.22
C GLU A 53 -36.64 -20.84 30.65
N THR A 54 -36.26 -19.59 30.91
CA THR A 54 -36.93 -18.77 31.93
C THR A 54 -37.03 -17.35 31.41
N ASP A 55 -38.27 -16.94 31.15
CA ASP A 55 -38.67 -15.58 30.79
C ASP A 55 -38.56 -14.63 32.00
N SER A 56 -38.19 -13.37 31.77
CA SER A 56 -38.29 -12.26 32.74
C SER A 56 -37.97 -10.93 32.06
N SER A 57 -39.04 -10.25 31.67
CA SER A 57 -39.07 -8.83 31.30
C SER A 57 -38.55 -7.89 32.39
N VAL A 58 -38.07 -6.71 31.99
CA VAL A 58 -38.32 -5.34 32.54
C VAL A 58 -37.10 -4.45 32.25
N GLY A 59 -37.32 -3.21 31.80
CA GLY A 59 -36.26 -2.19 31.80
C GLY A 59 -36.15 -1.27 30.57
N SER A 60 -37.26 -0.85 29.97
CA SER A 60 -37.25 0.29 29.04
C SER A 60 -36.94 1.58 29.80
N VAL A 61 -35.81 2.21 29.50
CA VAL A 61 -35.52 3.59 29.90
C VAL A 61 -35.23 4.40 28.64
N SER A 62 -36.15 5.30 28.34
CA SER A 62 -35.97 6.40 27.39
C SER A 62 -35.20 7.53 28.06
N ASP A 63 -34.09 7.96 27.47
CA ASP A 63 -33.59 9.32 27.65
C ASP A 63 -33.46 9.96 26.26
N SER A 64 -34.08 11.12 26.11
CA SER A 64 -34.11 11.91 24.88
C SER A 64 -33.53 13.28 25.19
N GLU A 65 -32.38 13.62 24.61
CA GLU A 65 -31.76 14.95 24.66
C GLU A 65 -30.80 15.09 23.46
N PRO A 66 -30.49 16.31 22.98
CA PRO A 66 -31.22 16.83 21.83
C PRO A 66 -30.35 17.01 20.57
N GLU A 67 -31.00 17.34 19.44
CA GLU A 67 -30.29 17.72 18.22
C GLU A 67 -29.56 19.07 18.40
N GLU A 68 -28.23 19.07 18.25
CA GLU A 68 -27.45 20.30 18.07
C GLU A 68 -27.27 20.62 16.58
N GLU A 69 -28.04 21.62 16.13
CA GLU A 69 -27.94 22.28 14.84
C GLU A 69 -26.56 22.97 14.68
N TYR A 70 -25.59 22.29 14.07
CA TYR A 70 -24.31 22.92 13.71
C TYR A 70 -24.31 23.47 12.27
N GLY A 71 -24.80 24.70 12.16
CA GLY A 71 -24.94 25.41 10.89
C GLY A 71 -23.63 25.69 10.13
N GLN A 72 -23.76 25.72 8.80
CA GLN A 72 -22.99 26.52 7.83
C GLN A 72 -21.61 27.04 8.27
N ARG A 73 -20.54 26.28 7.99
CA ARG A 73 -19.17 26.82 8.02
C ARG A 73 -18.96 27.87 6.93
N ARG A 74 -19.17 29.14 7.28
CA ARG A 74 -18.77 30.29 6.46
C ARG A 74 -17.25 30.28 6.21
N ARG A 75 -16.86 30.59 4.97
CA ARG A 75 -15.45 30.74 4.57
C ARG A 75 -14.79 31.90 5.35
N PRO A 76 -13.56 31.75 5.88
CA PRO A 76 -12.79 32.89 6.37
C PRO A 76 -12.28 33.76 5.20
N PRO A 77 -12.14 35.08 5.37
CA PRO A 77 -11.66 35.98 4.33
C PRO A 77 -10.15 35.84 4.07
N ALA A 78 -9.72 36.19 2.87
CA ALA A 78 -8.32 36.15 2.46
C ALA A 78 -7.47 37.18 3.22
N ALA A 79 -6.27 36.76 3.65
CA ALA A 79 -5.24 37.63 4.22
C ALA A 79 -4.14 37.95 3.18
N PRO A 80 -3.39 39.06 3.31
CA PRO A 80 -2.60 39.61 2.21
C PRO A 80 -1.29 38.87 1.94
N ARG A 81 -0.82 38.94 0.69
CA ARG A 81 0.53 38.49 0.28
C ARG A 81 1.62 39.21 1.07
N THR A 82 2.55 38.46 1.66
CA THR A 82 3.83 38.99 2.13
C THR A 82 4.95 38.40 1.27
N THR A 83 5.78 39.25 0.70
CA THR A 83 6.91 38.88 -0.17
C THR A 83 8.12 38.43 0.65
N LEU A 84 8.72 37.29 0.30
CA LEU A 84 10.03 36.86 0.79
C LEU A 84 11.02 36.76 -0.37
N ALA A 85 12.28 37.11 -0.09
CA ALA A 85 13.27 37.48 -1.09
C ALA A 85 13.89 36.28 -1.84
N ALA A 86 14.28 36.53 -3.09
CA ALA A 86 14.98 35.55 -3.93
C ALA A 86 16.46 35.39 -3.54
N GLN A 87 16.95 34.15 -3.52
CA GLN A 87 18.39 33.86 -3.50
C GLN A 87 18.97 33.83 -4.93
N PRO A 88 20.22 34.26 -5.15
CA PRO A 88 20.75 34.50 -6.48
C PRO A 88 21.26 33.23 -7.19
N ARG A 89 20.86 33.05 -8.45
CA ARG A 89 21.47 32.09 -9.38
C ARG A 89 22.94 32.48 -9.67
N ARG A 90 23.89 31.56 -9.47
CA ARG A 90 25.24 31.70 -10.05
C ARG A 90 25.19 31.45 -11.56
N ARG A 91 25.91 32.27 -12.32
CA ARG A 91 26.03 32.20 -13.77
C ARG A 91 27.14 31.21 -14.15
N HIS A 92 26.89 30.34 -15.14
CA HIS A 92 27.97 29.79 -15.94
C HIS A 92 28.36 30.80 -17.02
N SER A 93 29.67 30.94 -17.26
CA SER A 93 30.24 31.73 -18.37
C SER A 93 30.77 30.78 -19.44
N SER A 94 30.34 31.00 -20.68
CA SER A 94 30.79 30.27 -21.88
C SER A 94 32.24 30.58 -22.25
N VAL A 95 32.91 29.62 -22.90
CA VAL A 95 33.97 29.90 -23.90
C VAL A 95 33.86 28.88 -25.04
N ASP A 96 33.91 29.41 -26.25
CA ASP A 96 33.76 28.76 -27.56
C ASP A 96 35.13 28.83 -28.29
N VAL A 97 35.54 28.01 -29.27
CA VAL A 97 35.07 26.77 -29.96
C VAL A 97 36.27 26.27 -30.80
N LEU A 98 36.34 25.01 -31.29
CA LEU A 98 36.86 24.63 -32.64
C LEU A 98 36.87 23.10 -32.95
N ASP A 99 36.93 22.77 -34.24
CA ASP A 99 36.55 21.50 -34.89
C ASP A 99 37.69 20.49 -35.18
N THR A 100 37.40 19.18 -34.98
CA THR A 100 37.32 18.06 -35.99
C THR A 100 38.46 17.84 -37.03
N PRO A 101 38.77 16.61 -37.57
CA PRO A 101 38.44 15.20 -37.23
C PRO A 101 39.66 14.24 -37.11
N SER A 102 39.45 12.99 -36.65
CA SER A 102 39.99 11.76 -37.31
C SER A 102 39.36 10.50 -36.72
N GLY A 103 39.05 9.50 -37.55
CA GLY A 103 38.44 8.24 -37.11
C GLY A 103 39.45 7.10 -36.93
N SER A 104 39.10 6.14 -36.07
CA SER A 104 39.63 4.76 -36.07
C SER A 104 38.69 3.89 -35.24
N GLU A 105 38.00 2.96 -35.86
CA GLU A 105 37.26 1.91 -35.15
C GLU A 105 38.24 0.90 -34.56
N SER A 106 38.02 0.46 -33.33
CA SER A 106 38.59 -0.78 -32.81
C SER A 106 37.79 -1.27 -31.61
N ASP A 107 36.86 -2.19 -31.86
CA ASP A 107 36.18 -2.90 -30.79
C ASP A 107 37.18 -3.67 -29.92
N SER A 108 37.05 -3.53 -28.61
CA SER A 108 37.84 -4.25 -27.60
C SER A 108 37.03 -4.35 -26.33
N ASP A 109 36.01 -5.21 -26.35
CA ASP A 109 35.25 -5.59 -25.16
C ASP A 109 36.21 -6.15 -24.10
N SER A 110 36.50 -5.33 -23.10
CA SER A 110 37.05 -5.78 -21.83
C SER A 110 36.15 -5.21 -20.74
N ASP A 111 35.54 -6.10 -19.95
CA ASP A 111 34.81 -5.77 -18.72
C ASP A 111 35.80 -5.27 -17.65
N SER A 112 36.43 -4.13 -17.91
CA SER A 112 37.22 -3.40 -16.94
C SER A 112 36.26 -2.69 -16.00
N ASP A 113 36.25 -3.12 -14.74
CA ASP A 113 35.56 -2.47 -13.63
C ASP A 113 36.17 -1.07 -13.38
N SER A 114 35.75 -0.11 -14.21
CA SER A 114 36.37 1.21 -14.35
C SER A 114 35.89 2.14 -13.24
N GLY A 115 36.58 2.15 -12.09
CA GLY A 115 36.14 2.98 -10.98
C GLY A 115 37.13 3.31 -9.86
N TYR A 116 38.29 2.65 -9.76
CA TYR A 116 39.29 3.02 -8.74
C TYR A 116 40.39 3.93 -9.32
N CYS A 117 40.00 5.16 -9.65
CA CYS A 117 40.94 6.24 -9.89
C CYS A 117 41.62 6.63 -8.56
N SER A 118 42.71 5.96 -8.22
CA SER A 118 43.70 6.50 -7.29
C SER A 118 44.35 7.75 -7.90
N LEU A 119 43.67 8.89 -7.81
CA LEU A 119 44.43 10.09 -7.47
C LEU A 119 45.01 9.83 -6.08
N GLU A 120 46.31 10.07 -5.93
CA GLU A 120 46.94 10.22 -4.62
C GLU A 120 46.47 11.56 -4.03
N GLU A 121 45.21 11.62 -3.62
CA GLU A 121 44.75 12.57 -2.61
C GLU A 121 45.50 12.26 -1.32
N ASP A 122 45.98 13.31 -0.65
CA ASP A 122 46.84 13.15 0.52
C ASP A 122 46.13 12.32 1.60
N VAL A 123 46.77 11.24 2.02
CA VAL A 123 46.17 10.23 2.91
C VAL A 123 45.83 10.87 4.26
N ASP A 124 46.62 11.87 4.66
CA ASP A 124 46.46 12.61 5.90
C ASP A 124 45.25 13.57 5.82
N GLU A 125 45.06 14.33 4.73
CA GLU A 125 43.87 15.19 4.53
C GLU A 125 42.56 14.38 4.52
N ARG A 126 42.58 13.19 3.91
CA ARG A 126 41.44 12.27 3.90
C ARG A 126 41.17 11.68 5.28
N ALA A 127 42.20 11.45 6.11
CA ALA A 127 42.02 10.99 7.49
C ALA A 127 41.40 12.09 8.37
N GLU A 128 41.91 13.32 8.29
CA GLU A 128 41.37 14.47 9.00
C GLU A 128 39.88 14.68 8.71
N TYR A 129 39.46 14.58 7.44
CA TYR A 129 38.04 14.65 7.05
C TYR A 129 37.15 13.63 7.79
N TYR A 130 37.61 12.39 7.97
CA TYR A 130 36.84 11.35 8.65
C TYR A 130 36.83 11.52 10.17
N ASP A 131 37.90 12.03 10.77
CA ASP A 131 37.92 12.35 12.21
C ASP A 131 37.00 13.55 12.52
N ASP A 132 36.99 14.57 11.67
CA ASP A 132 36.04 15.69 11.70
C ASP A 132 34.58 15.19 11.63
N LEU A 133 34.32 14.24 10.72
CA LEU A 133 33.01 13.63 10.54
C LEU A 133 32.60 12.76 11.75
N LEU A 134 33.56 12.06 12.36
CA LEU A 134 33.36 11.26 13.56
C LEU A 134 33.05 12.12 14.78
N GLU A 135 33.70 13.28 14.94
CA GLU A 135 33.36 14.22 16.02
C GLU A 135 31.96 14.82 15.80
N ARG A 136 31.60 15.20 14.57
CA ARG A 136 30.24 15.67 14.24
C ARG A 136 29.18 14.63 14.58
N PHE A 137 29.35 13.36 14.16
CA PHE A 137 28.37 12.31 14.48
C PHE A 137 28.33 11.93 15.97
N ARG A 138 29.45 12.08 16.71
CA ARG A 138 29.43 11.97 18.18
C ARG A 138 28.64 13.09 18.83
N ALA A 139 28.69 14.31 18.30
CA ALA A 139 27.95 15.47 18.79
C ALA A 139 26.45 15.44 18.40
N GLU A 140 26.11 14.98 17.20
CA GLU A 140 24.73 14.78 16.73
C GLU A 140 24.01 13.67 17.50
N GLY A 141 24.74 12.63 17.90
CA GLY A 141 24.20 11.52 18.68
C GLY A 141 23.32 10.55 17.87
N PRO A 142 22.49 9.73 18.54
CA PRO A 142 21.75 8.66 17.88
C PRO A 142 20.69 9.15 16.88
N THR A 143 20.83 8.77 15.61
CA THR A 143 19.83 9.05 14.57
C THR A 143 18.49 8.38 14.88
N LEU A 144 17.50 9.18 15.29
CA LEU A 144 16.16 8.69 15.63
C LEU A 144 15.31 8.39 14.39
N ALA A 145 14.49 7.34 14.47
CA ALA A 145 13.65 6.91 13.35
C ALA A 145 12.51 7.92 13.04
N ASN A 146 12.40 8.33 11.77
CA ASN A 146 11.29 9.18 11.32
C ASN A 146 9.98 8.38 11.28
N HIS A 147 9.14 8.52 12.31
CA HIS A 147 7.86 7.83 12.43
C HIS A 147 6.69 8.57 11.74
N GLY A 148 5.78 7.80 11.13
CA GLY A 148 4.66 8.33 10.34
C GLY A 148 3.56 8.97 11.21
N LYS A 149 2.65 9.74 10.58
CA LYS A 149 1.57 10.49 11.27
C LYS A 149 0.80 9.61 12.28
N ASN A 150 0.41 8.40 11.88
CA ASN A 150 -0.33 7.45 12.75
C ASN A 150 0.52 6.93 13.92
N THR A 151 1.81 6.64 13.69
CA THR A 151 2.72 6.21 14.76
C THR A 151 2.92 7.33 15.80
N LYS A 152 3.15 8.57 15.34
CA LYS A 152 3.23 9.77 16.18
C LYS A 152 1.94 10.04 16.98
N LYS A 153 0.76 9.67 16.44
CA LYS A 153 -0.51 9.71 17.19
C LYS A 153 -0.53 8.66 18.31
N MET A 154 -0.12 7.42 18.01
CA MET A 154 -0.05 6.33 19.01
C MET A 154 0.96 6.63 20.12
N GLU A 155 2.12 7.22 19.79
CA GLU A 155 3.12 7.71 20.76
C GLU A 155 2.49 8.69 21.75
N LYS A 156 1.86 9.77 21.25
CA LYS A 156 1.17 10.77 22.09
C LYS A 156 0.06 10.17 22.96
N GLU A 157 -0.64 9.14 22.47
CA GLU A 157 -1.65 8.43 23.25
C GLU A 157 -1.04 7.56 24.36
N GLN A 158 0.03 6.81 24.09
CA GLN A 158 0.71 6.04 25.13
C GLN A 158 1.44 6.92 26.14
N GLU A 159 2.01 8.06 25.72
CA GLU A 159 2.63 9.06 26.61
C GLU A 159 1.63 9.61 27.63
N LYS A 160 0.41 9.99 27.19
CA LYS A 160 -0.67 10.42 28.10
C LYS A 160 -1.02 9.35 29.14
N ILE A 161 -0.96 8.08 28.76
CA ILE A 161 -1.30 6.95 29.62
C ILE A 161 -0.15 6.62 30.59
N TRP A 162 1.10 6.68 30.13
CA TRP A 162 2.29 6.64 30.98
C TRP A 162 2.25 7.75 32.04
N ASN A 163 1.98 8.99 31.64
CA ASN A 163 1.83 10.14 32.55
C ASN A 163 0.67 9.95 33.55
N LYS A 164 -0.37 9.16 33.22
CA LYS A 164 -1.43 8.79 34.18
C LYS A 164 -0.96 7.75 35.20
N PHE A 165 -0.13 6.79 34.78
CA PHE A 165 0.52 5.82 35.68
C PHE A 165 1.50 6.50 36.65
N CYS A 166 2.43 7.31 36.13
CA CYS A 166 3.44 7.99 36.96
C CYS A 166 2.81 8.93 37.99
N ARG A 167 1.80 9.73 37.60
CA ARG A 167 1.01 10.55 38.55
C ARG A 167 0.40 9.72 39.69
N ARG A 168 -0.11 8.51 39.42
CA ARG A 168 -0.69 7.64 40.46
C ARG A 168 0.37 7.05 41.40
N ARG A 169 1.63 6.92 40.94
CA ARG A 169 2.77 6.49 41.75
C ARG A 169 3.59 7.64 42.36
N LYS A 170 3.22 8.90 42.10
CA LYS A 170 3.99 10.11 42.48
C LYS A 170 5.42 10.12 41.92
N LEU A 171 5.60 9.59 40.71
CA LEU A 171 6.87 9.62 39.98
C LEU A 171 6.86 10.73 38.94
N ASP A 172 8.01 11.36 38.68
CA ASP A 172 8.17 12.18 37.48
C ASP A 172 8.13 11.29 36.22
N PRO A 173 7.33 11.60 35.18
CA PRO A 173 7.21 10.71 34.03
C PRO A 173 8.44 10.65 33.13
N VAL A 174 9.28 11.69 33.10
CA VAL A 174 10.49 11.74 32.27
C VAL A 174 11.63 11.02 32.98
N GLU A 175 11.86 11.33 34.26
CA GLU A 175 12.87 10.66 35.08
C GLU A 175 12.62 9.13 35.14
N ALA A 176 11.36 8.73 35.36
CA ALA A 176 10.96 7.33 35.38
C ALA A 176 11.15 6.59 34.05
N LEU A 177 11.18 7.30 32.91
CA LEU A 177 11.58 6.72 31.62
C LEU A 177 13.10 6.63 31.54
N SER A 178 13.81 7.72 31.82
CA SER A 178 15.27 7.83 31.72
C SER A 178 16.01 6.82 32.60
N GLN A 179 15.48 6.49 33.78
CA GLN A 179 16.01 5.45 34.67
C GLN A 179 16.05 4.04 34.02
N CYS A 180 15.22 3.79 33.00
CA CYS A 180 15.19 2.54 32.23
C CYS A 180 14.95 1.27 33.07
N ASP A 181 14.21 1.40 34.19
CA ASP A 181 14.01 0.31 35.15
C ASP A 181 13.01 -0.74 34.67
N ALA A 182 13.49 -1.96 34.41
CA ALA A 182 12.67 -3.05 33.90
C ALA A 182 11.52 -3.47 34.85
N PRO A 183 11.73 -3.62 36.17
CA PRO A 183 10.66 -3.75 37.16
C PRO A 183 9.54 -2.69 37.04
N LEU A 184 9.88 -1.40 36.89
CA LEU A 184 8.89 -0.34 36.73
C LEU A 184 8.05 -0.51 35.47
N PHE A 185 8.67 -0.86 34.34
CA PHE A 185 7.96 -1.16 33.09
C PHE A 185 7.05 -2.39 33.22
N LYS A 186 7.50 -3.45 33.90
CA LYS A 186 6.67 -4.63 34.22
C LYS A 186 5.42 -4.23 35.02
N VAL A 187 5.57 -3.41 36.06
CA VAL A 187 4.44 -2.90 36.85
C VAL A 187 3.51 -1.99 36.02
N TYR A 188 4.06 -1.17 35.12
CA TYR A 188 3.26 -0.39 34.16
C TYR A 188 2.41 -1.28 33.26
N LEU A 189 2.99 -2.33 32.67
CA LEU A 189 2.25 -3.24 31.77
C LEU A 189 1.15 -4.03 32.52
N VAL A 190 1.40 -4.46 33.76
CA VAL A 190 0.35 -5.01 34.64
C VAL A 190 -0.77 -3.99 34.87
N TRP A 191 -0.43 -2.74 35.17
CA TRP A 191 -1.40 -1.68 35.35
C TRP A 191 -2.18 -1.39 34.06
N ARG A 192 -1.53 -1.43 32.88
CA ARG A 192 -2.18 -1.27 31.57
C ARG A 192 -3.22 -2.35 31.32
N VAL A 193 -2.92 -3.63 31.57
CA VAL A 193 -3.90 -4.72 31.45
C VAL A 193 -5.06 -4.51 32.41
N LYS A 194 -4.80 -4.23 33.70
CA LYS A 194 -5.87 -4.06 34.71
C LYS A 194 -6.76 -2.82 34.49
N ASN A 195 -6.26 -1.78 33.83
CA ASN A 195 -6.97 -0.50 33.65
C ASN A 195 -7.44 -0.28 32.19
N SER A 196 -7.54 -1.35 31.39
CA SER A 196 -7.99 -1.30 30.00
C SER A 196 -8.65 -2.62 29.59
N ARG A 197 -9.52 -2.61 28.58
CA ARG A 197 -10.18 -3.84 28.08
C ARG A 197 -9.29 -4.64 27.12
N ILE A 198 -8.05 -4.94 27.54
CA ILE A 198 -7.05 -5.61 26.70
C ILE A 198 -7.21 -7.13 26.84
N LYS A 199 -7.44 -7.82 25.71
CA LYS A 199 -7.61 -9.28 25.65
C LYS A 199 -6.52 -10.01 24.85
N LYS A 200 -5.72 -9.30 24.05
CA LYS A 200 -4.72 -9.86 23.13
C LYS A 200 -3.30 -9.53 23.58
N GLU A 201 -2.40 -10.50 23.56
CA GLU A 201 -0.98 -10.30 23.87
C GLU A 201 -0.34 -9.28 22.91
N SER A 202 -0.63 -9.40 21.61
CA SER A 202 -0.07 -8.54 20.57
C SER A 202 -0.33 -7.05 20.80
N THR A 203 -1.45 -6.70 21.44
CA THR A 203 -1.77 -5.33 21.85
C THR A 203 -0.80 -4.82 22.92
N ILE A 204 -0.48 -5.63 23.94
CA ILE A 204 0.53 -5.27 24.96
C ILE A 204 1.91 -5.15 24.34
N MET A 205 2.30 -6.10 23.47
CA MET A 205 3.58 -6.05 22.77
C MET A 205 3.71 -4.80 21.88
N THR A 206 2.61 -4.33 21.29
CA THR A 206 2.57 -3.04 20.58
C THR A 206 2.74 -1.85 21.53
N TYR A 207 2.07 -1.83 22.69
CA TYR A 207 2.24 -0.75 23.67
C TYR A 207 3.65 -0.72 24.27
N TRP A 208 4.29 -1.88 24.47
CA TRP A 208 5.69 -1.96 24.88
C TRP A 208 6.62 -1.32 23.85
N LYS A 209 6.49 -1.70 22.57
CA LYS A 209 7.28 -1.11 21.47
C LYS A 209 7.11 0.41 21.36
N ILE A 210 5.89 0.92 21.55
CA ILE A 210 5.64 2.37 21.55
C ILE A 210 6.27 3.03 22.77
N LEU A 211 6.28 2.39 23.94
CA LEU A 211 6.94 2.94 25.12
C LEU A 211 8.47 3.00 24.96
N SER A 212 9.10 1.99 24.35
CA SER A 212 10.54 2.06 24.00
C SER A 212 10.85 3.12 22.95
N MET A 213 9.91 3.43 22.04
CA MET A 213 10.05 4.56 21.10
C MET A 213 9.90 5.92 21.81
N ILE A 214 8.98 6.04 22.77
CA ILE A 214 8.85 7.24 23.62
C ILE A 214 10.14 7.44 24.44
N TYR A 215 10.70 6.37 25.01
CA TYR A 215 12.00 6.41 25.67
C TYR A 215 13.06 7.04 24.75
N SER A 216 13.24 6.51 23.53
CA SER A 216 14.29 7.00 22.64
C SER A 216 14.11 8.45 22.20
N GLN A 217 12.87 8.91 22.04
CA GLN A 217 12.58 10.32 21.77
C GLN A 217 12.86 11.25 22.96
N LYS A 218 12.73 10.76 24.20
CA LYS A 218 12.91 11.58 25.43
C LYS A 218 14.35 11.58 25.94
N THR A 219 15.08 10.49 25.74
CA THR A 219 16.47 10.33 26.20
C THR A 219 17.51 10.60 25.11
N ALA A 220 17.07 10.81 23.86
CA ALA A 220 17.93 10.83 22.67
C ALA A 220 18.86 9.60 22.58
N SER A 221 18.40 8.44 23.08
CA SER A 221 19.23 7.23 23.19
C SER A 221 18.41 5.96 23.05
N TRP A 222 19.03 4.88 22.57
CA TRP A 222 18.35 3.60 22.41
C TRP A 222 18.21 2.88 23.76
N MET A 223 17.04 2.27 23.98
CA MET A 223 16.83 1.43 25.16
C MET A 223 17.78 0.23 25.09
N LYS A 224 18.40 -0.11 26.22
CA LYS A 224 19.33 -1.26 26.28
C LYS A 224 18.61 -2.56 25.91
N GLU A 225 19.31 -3.39 25.15
CA GLU A 225 18.75 -4.60 24.54
C GLU A 225 18.38 -5.67 25.59
N ASP A 226 19.06 -5.70 26.74
CA ASP A 226 18.74 -6.54 27.89
C ASP A 226 17.34 -6.23 28.47
N VAL A 227 17.00 -4.95 28.66
CA VAL A 227 15.67 -4.48 29.10
C VAL A 227 14.61 -4.81 28.04
N LEU A 228 14.93 -4.64 26.76
CA LEU A 228 14.03 -4.99 25.65
C LEU A 228 13.72 -6.50 25.59
N TYR A 229 14.71 -7.36 25.82
CA TYR A 229 14.52 -8.82 25.88
C TYR A 229 13.83 -9.28 27.15
N ASP A 230 14.23 -8.79 28.33
CA ASP A 230 13.63 -9.16 29.62
C ASP A 230 12.12 -8.91 29.60
N ILE A 231 11.69 -7.71 29.19
CA ILE A 231 10.27 -7.35 29.18
C ILE A 231 9.52 -8.12 28.08
N ARG A 232 10.12 -8.33 26.89
CA ARG A 232 9.52 -9.15 25.82
C ARG A 232 9.27 -10.58 26.31
N ASN A 233 10.28 -11.20 26.93
CA ASN A 233 10.20 -12.57 27.42
C ASN A 233 9.22 -12.67 28.61
N TRP A 234 9.24 -11.72 29.54
CA TRP A 234 8.31 -11.65 30.67
C TRP A 234 6.85 -11.43 30.25
N ILE A 235 6.58 -10.70 29.15
CA ILE A 235 5.23 -10.60 28.59
C ILE A 235 4.72 -12.01 28.25
N HIS A 236 5.50 -12.80 27.50
CA HIS A 236 5.11 -14.14 27.10
C HIS A 236 5.02 -15.13 28.28
N THR A 237 6.01 -15.13 29.17
CA THR A 237 6.15 -16.16 30.23
C THR A 237 5.31 -15.90 31.47
N TRP A 238 5.01 -14.64 31.80
CA TRP A 238 4.31 -14.28 33.02
C TRP A 238 3.03 -13.49 32.76
N LEU A 239 3.09 -12.40 31.99
CA LEU A 239 1.92 -11.51 31.83
C LEU A 239 0.79 -12.17 31.04
N THR A 240 1.11 -12.80 29.91
CA THR A 240 0.15 -13.51 29.06
C THR A 240 -0.61 -14.60 29.81
N PRO A 241 0.02 -15.59 30.47
CA PRO A 241 -0.70 -16.61 31.22
C PRO A 241 -1.44 -16.04 32.45
N THR A 242 -0.85 -15.09 33.18
CA THR A 242 -1.49 -14.51 34.40
C THR A 242 -2.80 -13.79 34.09
N PHE A 243 -2.93 -13.17 32.92
CA PHE A 243 -4.13 -12.42 32.52
C PHE A 243 -4.96 -13.11 31.44
N GLY A 244 -4.63 -14.36 31.07
CA GLY A 244 -5.32 -15.09 30.01
C GLY A 244 -5.32 -14.37 28.67
N LEU A 245 -4.21 -13.69 28.33
CA LEU A 245 -4.12 -12.94 27.08
C LEU A 245 -4.11 -13.90 25.89
N ASP A 246 -4.98 -13.61 24.93
CA ASP A 246 -5.14 -14.40 23.74
C ASP A 246 -3.95 -14.18 22.78
N THR A 247 -3.23 -15.27 22.50
CA THR A 247 -2.07 -15.35 21.61
C THR A 247 -2.43 -15.79 20.19
N SER A 248 -3.69 -16.17 19.93
CA SER A 248 -4.10 -16.64 18.61
C SER A 248 -3.87 -15.56 17.56
N THR A 249 -3.14 -15.95 16.51
CA THR A 249 -3.00 -15.14 15.32
C THR A 249 -4.36 -15.12 14.62
N LYS A 250 -4.92 -13.93 14.39
CA LYS A 250 -6.08 -13.81 13.50
C LYS A 250 -5.62 -14.29 12.13
N GLU A 251 -6.30 -15.29 11.58
CA GLU A 251 -6.08 -15.69 10.20
C GLU A 251 -6.28 -14.48 9.29
N LYS A 252 -5.22 -14.14 8.55
CA LYS A 252 -5.32 -13.14 7.50
C LYS A 252 -5.86 -13.88 6.28
N ALA A 253 -7.18 -13.92 6.17
CA ALA A 253 -7.83 -14.22 4.91
C ALA A 253 -7.26 -13.26 3.86
N GLY A 254 -6.36 -13.78 3.00
CA GLY A 254 -6.01 -13.11 1.77
C GLY A 254 -7.21 -13.28 0.85
N LEU A 255 -7.64 -12.20 0.20
CA LEU A 255 -8.70 -12.28 -0.79
C LEU A 255 -8.15 -13.05 -2.00
N PHE A 256 -8.65 -14.28 -2.23
CA PHE A 256 -8.33 -15.01 -3.45
C PHE A 256 -9.13 -14.43 -4.64
N VAL A 257 -8.72 -14.73 -5.87
CA VAL A 257 -9.40 -14.24 -7.07
C VAL A 257 -10.84 -14.77 -7.13
N GLU A 258 -11.00 -16.02 -6.69
CA GLU A 258 -12.27 -16.70 -6.54
C GLU A 258 -13.19 -16.02 -5.49
N ASP A 259 -12.62 -15.53 -4.39
CA ASP A 259 -13.38 -14.79 -3.37
C ASP A 259 -13.79 -13.41 -3.89
N LEU A 260 -12.90 -12.72 -4.61
CA LEU A 260 -13.19 -11.45 -5.28
C LEU A 260 -14.35 -11.62 -6.30
N ALA A 261 -14.40 -12.74 -7.00
CA ALA A 261 -15.51 -13.11 -7.89
C ALA A 261 -16.85 -13.12 -7.15
N VAL A 262 -16.89 -13.79 -6.00
CA VAL A 262 -18.10 -13.95 -5.18
C VAL A 262 -18.51 -12.61 -4.57
N LEU A 263 -17.57 -11.81 -4.08
CA LEU A 263 -17.84 -10.47 -3.57
C LEU A 263 -18.42 -9.55 -4.63
N LEU A 264 -17.79 -9.45 -5.81
CA LEU A 264 -18.27 -8.60 -6.90
C LEU A 264 -19.61 -9.10 -7.47
N ASN A 265 -19.81 -10.42 -7.54
CA ASN A 265 -21.08 -11.00 -7.97
C ASN A 265 -22.21 -10.71 -6.96
N HIS A 266 -21.92 -10.69 -5.67
CA HIS A 266 -22.88 -10.27 -4.65
C HIS A 266 -23.17 -8.77 -4.81
N HIS A 267 -22.14 -7.93 -4.76
CA HIS A 267 -22.17 -6.45 -4.87
C HIS A 267 -22.94 -5.90 -6.09
N TRP A 268 -22.87 -6.59 -7.24
CA TRP A 268 -23.55 -6.17 -8.47
C TRP A 268 -24.91 -6.81 -8.72
N ILE A 269 -25.22 -8.00 -8.16
CA ILE A 269 -26.40 -8.80 -8.56
C ILE A 269 -27.30 -9.19 -7.38
N ARG A 270 -26.75 -9.40 -6.19
CA ARG A 270 -27.50 -9.89 -5.01
C ARG A 270 -27.60 -8.89 -3.87
N ASP A 271 -26.87 -7.79 -3.95
CA ASP A 271 -26.90 -6.76 -2.95
C ASP A 271 -28.18 -5.93 -3.09
N GLU A 272 -29.04 -6.04 -2.07
CA GLU A 272 -30.30 -5.31 -1.94
C GLU A 272 -30.13 -4.03 -1.09
N GLU A 273 -28.91 -3.72 -0.61
CA GLU A 273 -28.66 -2.46 0.09
C GLU A 273 -28.79 -1.26 -0.85
N VAL A 274 -29.52 -0.24 -0.36
CA VAL A 274 -29.67 1.05 -1.02
C VAL A 274 -28.52 1.95 -0.59
N PHE A 275 -27.59 2.24 -1.51
CA PHE A 275 -26.55 3.24 -1.25
C PHE A 275 -27.16 4.64 -1.24
N ASP A 276 -26.67 5.52 -0.37
CA ASP A 276 -27.02 6.96 -0.35
C ASP A 276 -26.88 7.62 -1.74
N HIS A 277 -25.96 7.10 -2.55
CA HIS A 277 -25.81 7.45 -3.96
C HIS A 277 -25.20 6.27 -4.73
N GLU A 278 -25.85 5.77 -5.78
CA GLU A 278 -25.44 4.56 -6.52
C GLU A 278 -24.02 4.61 -7.14
N ARG A 279 -23.47 5.81 -7.36
CA ARG A 279 -22.02 6.01 -7.63
C ARG A 279 -21.11 5.28 -6.63
N LEU A 280 -21.50 5.21 -5.35
CA LEU A 280 -20.75 4.51 -4.30
C LEU A 280 -20.63 3.01 -4.62
N ARG A 281 -21.64 2.40 -5.27
CA ARG A 281 -21.58 1.02 -5.77
C ARG A 281 -20.47 0.87 -6.81
N VAL A 282 -20.39 1.78 -7.78
CA VAL A 282 -19.33 1.78 -8.81
C VAL A 282 -17.93 1.98 -8.18
N GLN A 283 -17.81 2.92 -7.26
CA GLN A 283 -16.55 3.20 -6.53
C GLN A 283 -16.11 2.02 -5.66
N LEU A 284 -17.04 1.34 -4.98
CA LEU A 284 -16.72 0.15 -4.18
C LEU A 284 -16.24 -1.00 -5.06
N ALA A 285 -16.86 -1.23 -6.23
CA ALA A 285 -16.40 -2.23 -7.18
C ALA A 285 -14.97 -1.94 -7.69
N ALA A 286 -14.68 -0.70 -8.11
CA ALA A 286 -13.33 -0.30 -8.52
C ALA A 286 -12.30 -0.53 -7.40
N ASN A 287 -12.62 -0.12 -6.16
CA ASN A 287 -11.77 -0.32 -5.00
C ASN A 287 -11.51 -1.80 -4.68
N LEU A 288 -12.53 -2.67 -4.80
CA LEU A 288 -12.38 -4.11 -4.59
C LEU A 288 -11.45 -4.76 -5.64
N ILE A 289 -11.62 -4.40 -6.92
CA ILE A 289 -10.77 -4.89 -8.02
C ILE A 289 -9.32 -4.45 -7.81
N LEU A 290 -9.09 -3.15 -7.58
CA LEU A 290 -7.74 -2.61 -7.35
C LEU A 290 -7.09 -3.21 -6.09
N ALA A 291 -7.83 -3.36 -4.99
CA ALA A 291 -7.32 -3.96 -3.76
C ALA A 291 -6.93 -5.44 -3.97
N GLY A 292 -7.78 -6.21 -4.66
CA GLY A 292 -7.51 -7.62 -4.96
C GLY A 292 -6.30 -7.82 -5.88
N ALA A 293 -6.18 -7.01 -6.93
CA ALA A 293 -5.08 -7.14 -7.90
C ALA A 293 -3.74 -6.62 -7.40
N THR A 294 -3.71 -5.53 -6.61
CA THR A 294 -2.46 -4.91 -6.11
C THR A 294 -2.05 -5.38 -4.71
N ALA A 295 -2.93 -6.07 -3.98
CA ALA A 295 -2.83 -6.31 -2.54
C ALA A 295 -2.64 -5.03 -1.69
N THR A 296 -3.12 -3.89 -2.21
CA THR A 296 -3.06 -2.60 -1.53
C THR A 296 -4.08 -2.51 -0.39
N ARG A 297 -3.77 -1.68 0.60
CA ARG A 297 -4.63 -1.46 1.77
C ARG A 297 -5.79 -0.54 1.40
N PRO A 298 -7.02 -0.76 1.92
CA PRO A 298 -8.16 0.09 1.62
C PRO A 298 -7.89 1.59 1.80
N GLY A 299 -7.21 2.00 2.88
CA GLY A 299 -6.87 3.41 3.13
C GLY A 299 -5.78 4.04 2.26
N VAL A 300 -5.35 3.40 1.17
CA VAL A 300 -4.57 4.04 0.08
C VAL A 300 -5.45 4.24 -1.16
N LEU A 301 -6.54 3.48 -1.29
CA LEU A 301 -7.50 3.59 -2.40
C LEU A 301 -8.68 4.50 -2.01
N ILE A 302 -9.16 4.37 -0.78
CA ILE A 302 -10.27 5.14 -0.22
C ILE A 302 -9.71 6.43 0.38
N GLY A 303 -9.93 7.55 -0.30
CA GLY A 303 -9.63 8.91 0.16
C GLY A 303 -8.23 9.45 -0.19
N GLU A 304 -7.35 8.61 -0.73
CA GLU A 304 -5.97 8.96 -1.11
C GLU A 304 -5.69 8.70 -2.61
N LEU A 305 -6.57 7.96 -3.33
CA LEU A 305 -6.50 7.79 -4.78
C LEU A 305 -7.34 8.89 -5.47
N LEU A 306 -6.72 9.60 -6.41
CA LEU A 306 -7.28 10.74 -7.14
C LEU A 306 -7.18 10.49 -8.65
N TYR A 307 -7.85 11.30 -9.47
CA TYR A 307 -7.80 11.16 -10.92
C TYR A 307 -6.41 11.49 -11.49
N GLU A 308 -5.66 12.42 -10.91
CA GLU A 308 -4.25 12.68 -11.28
C GLU A 308 -3.32 11.45 -11.13
N HIS A 309 -3.72 10.46 -10.32
CA HIS A 309 -3.02 9.19 -10.15
C HIS A 309 -3.41 8.12 -11.20
N LEU A 310 -4.28 8.46 -12.15
CA LEU A 310 -4.86 7.55 -13.14
C LEU A 310 -4.55 8.04 -14.57
N GLU A 311 -3.89 7.18 -15.34
CA GLU A 311 -3.51 7.47 -16.72
C GLU A 311 -4.05 6.37 -17.64
N PHE A 312 -4.78 6.75 -18.68
CA PHE A 312 -5.25 5.82 -19.71
C PHE A 312 -4.29 5.87 -20.91
N GLN A 313 -3.67 4.74 -21.24
CA GLN A 313 -2.78 4.60 -22.38
C GLN A 313 -3.45 3.77 -23.48
N LEU A 314 -3.50 4.32 -24.69
CA LEU A 314 -4.07 3.69 -25.86
C LEU A 314 -2.95 3.19 -26.79
N PHE A 315 -2.90 1.89 -27.00
CA PHE A 315 -1.93 1.22 -27.87
C PHE A 315 -2.56 0.85 -29.22
N PRO A 316 -1.76 0.76 -30.31
CA PRO A 316 -2.28 0.33 -31.60
C PRO A 316 -2.88 -1.08 -31.53
N PRO A 317 -3.82 -1.41 -32.45
CA PRO A 317 -4.36 -2.76 -32.58
C PRO A 317 -3.24 -3.81 -32.78
N LEU A 318 -3.44 -5.02 -32.27
CA LEU A 318 -2.57 -6.15 -32.60
C LEU A 318 -2.76 -6.56 -34.07
N PRO A 319 -1.77 -7.24 -34.70
CA PRO A 319 -1.93 -7.77 -36.06
C PRO A 319 -3.18 -8.65 -36.18
N GLY A 320 -4.12 -8.25 -37.03
CA GLY A 320 -5.41 -8.92 -37.22
C GLY A 320 -6.59 -8.34 -36.41
N ASP A 321 -6.32 -7.47 -35.44
CA ASP A 321 -7.34 -6.69 -34.74
C ASP A 321 -7.55 -5.32 -35.42
N LYS A 322 -8.72 -4.73 -35.23
CA LYS A 322 -9.06 -3.36 -35.65
C LYS A 322 -9.20 -2.40 -34.47
N ARG A 323 -9.43 -2.92 -33.25
CA ARG A 323 -9.68 -2.10 -32.06
C ARG A 323 -8.35 -1.72 -31.39
N PRO A 324 -8.12 -0.45 -31.05
CA PRO A 324 -6.96 -0.07 -30.25
C PRO A 324 -7.11 -0.63 -28.83
N ARG A 325 -5.98 -0.91 -28.17
CA ARG A 325 -5.96 -1.55 -26.85
C ARG A 325 -5.85 -0.51 -25.74
N LEU A 326 -6.80 -0.49 -24.82
CA LEU A 326 -6.74 0.39 -23.66
C LEU A 326 -5.97 -0.25 -22.49
N VAL A 327 -5.16 0.56 -21.82
CA VAL A 327 -4.41 0.21 -20.61
C VAL A 327 -4.66 1.31 -19.58
N LEU A 328 -5.02 0.93 -18.35
CA LEU A 328 -5.08 1.86 -17.22
C LEU A 328 -3.81 1.70 -16.39
N LYS A 329 -3.03 2.77 -16.28
CA LYS A 329 -2.00 2.92 -15.26
C LYS A 329 -2.61 3.53 -14.00
N VAL A 330 -2.25 2.96 -12.85
CA VAL A 330 -2.61 3.45 -11.52
C VAL A 330 -1.33 3.67 -10.74
N ASN A 331 -1.02 4.93 -10.44
CA ASN A 331 0.09 5.29 -9.57
C ASN A 331 -0.40 5.35 -8.11
N LEU A 332 0.30 4.69 -7.19
CA LEU A 332 -0.06 4.65 -5.77
C LEU A 332 1.06 5.27 -4.94
N GLU A 333 0.94 6.55 -4.63
CA GLU A 333 1.98 7.33 -3.95
C GLU A 333 1.94 7.17 -2.42
N HIS A 334 0.74 7.12 -1.83
CA HIS A 334 0.54 7.16 -0.38
C HIS A 334 0.69 5.79 0.32
N ILE A 335 1.69 5.02 -0.08
CA ILE A 335 1.95 3.67 0.42
C ILE A 335 2.69 3.69 1.77
N LYS A 336 2.40 2.71 2.64
CA LYS A 336 3.07 2.58 3.93
C LYS A 336 4.58 2.28 3.79
N ARG A 337 5.39 3.27 4.19
CA ARG A 337 6.85 3.19 4.37
C ARG A 337 7.35 2.24 5.47
N SER A 338 8.59 1.79 5.33
CA SER A 338 9.45 1.26 6.41
C SER A 338 10.40 2.32 7.01
N GLY A 339 10.75 3.34 6.23
CA GLY A 339 11.60 4.49 6.55
C GLY A 339 11.69 5.40 5.32
N GLY A 340 12.27 6.59 5.43
CA GLY A 340 12.46 7.51 4.30
C GLY A 340 11.17 8.06 3.67
N GLU A 341 11.29 8.50 2.42
CA GLU A 341 10.17 8.80 1.53
C GLU A 341 9.51 7.50 1.03
N SER A 342 8.29 7.59 0.52
CA SER A 342 7.55 6.44 0.03
C SER A 342 7.68 6.35 -1.49
N ASP A 343 8.40 5.35 -1.98
CA ASP A 343 8.44 5.03 -3.41
C ASP A 343 7.00 4.77 -3.92
N PRO A 344 6.51 5.55 -4.90
CA PRO A 344 5.24 5.29 -5.54
C PRO A 344 5.24 3.92 -6.22
N LYS A 345 4.07 3.28 -6.33
CA LYS A 345 3.94 2.04 -7.10
C LYS A 345 2.97 2.22 -8.25
N GLU A 346 3.53 2.14 -9.45
CA GLU A 346 2.77 2.04 -10.68
C GLU A 346 2.27 0.60 -10.89
N PHE A 347 1.00 0.48 -11.25
CA PHE A 347 0.37 -0.76 -11.70
C PHE A 347 -0.31 -0.51 -13.05
N ALA A 348 0.00 -1.35 -14.05
CA ALA A 348 -0.66 -1.31 -15.35
C ALA A 348 -1.69 -2.43 -15.49
N PHE A 349 -2.92 -2.06 -15.82
CA PHE A 349 -4.05 -2.93 -16.08
C PHE A 349 -4.42 -2.86 -17.56
N ARG A 350 -4.88 -3.97 -18.12
CA ARG A 350 -5.39 -4.09 -19.48
C ARG A 350 -6.86 -4.45 -19.41
N GLU A 351 -7.60 -4.19 -20.48
CA GLU A 351 -8.94 -4.76 -20.67
C GLU A 351 -8.90 -6.29 -20.45
N ASP A 352 -9.91 -6.82 -19.74
CA ASP A 352 -10.06 -8.24 -19.42
C ASP A 352 -11.35 -8.81 -20.03
N ASP A 353 -11.27 -10.03 -20.55
CA ASP A 353 -12.42 -10.75 -21.15
C ASP A 353 -13.56 -10.92 -20.12
N MET A 354 -13.24 -10.98 -18.82
CA MET A 354 -14.19 -11.07 -17.72
C MET A 354 -14.45 -9.69 -17.10
N LEU A 355 -15.41 -8.95 -17.69
CA LEU A 355 -15.85 -7.60 -17.32
C LEU A 355 -16.01 -7.34 -15.80
N ILE A 356 -16.36 -8.38 -15.02
CA ILE A 356 -16.50 -8.27 -13.56
C ILE A 356 -15.19 -7.91 -12.85
N TYR A 357 -14.03 -8.33 -13.37
CA TYR A 357 -12.72 -8.01 -12.81
C TYR A 357 -12.00 -6.88 -13.52
N ASP A 358 -12.55 -6.34 -14.61
CA ASP A 358 -11.89 -5.32 -15.39
C ASP A 358 -11.92 -3.98 -14.63
N PRO A 359 -10.77 -3.43 -14.19
CA PRO A 359 -10.75 -2.15 -13.48
C PRO A 359 -11.00 -0.96 -14.42
N LEU A 360 -10.78 -1.11 -15.73
CA LEU A 360 -10.96 -0.02 -16.69
C LEU A 360 -12.43 0.38 -16.76
N ILE A 361 -13.36 -0.57 -16.74
CA ILE A 361 -14.80 -0.30 -16.88
C ILE A 361 -15.35 0.64 -15.80
N PRO A 362 -15.27 0.33 -14.48
CA PRO A 362 -15.81 1.22 -13.46
C PRO A 362 -14.98 2.51 -13.32
N ILE A 363 -13.67 2.49 -13.55
CA ILE A 363 -12.82 3.69 -13.43
C ILE A 363 -13.05 4.65 -14.59
N MET A 364 -13.15 4.16 -15.82
CA MET A 364 -13.50 4.95 -17.00
C MET A 364 -14.93 5.51 -16.88
N GLY A 365 -15.89 4.70 -16.40
CA GLY A 365 -17.25 5.16 -16.12
C GLY A 365 -17.30 6.31 -15.10
N LEU A 366 -16.50 6.24 -14.03
CA LEU A 366 -16.34 7.32 -13.05
C LEU A 366 -15.65 8.56 -13.66
N ALA A 367 -14.62 8.38 -14.47
CA ALA A 367 -13.93 9.47 -15.15
C ALA A 367 -14.84 10.23 -16.13
N PHE A 368 -15.67 9.51 -16.91
CA PHE A 368 -16.69 10.13 -17.76
C PHE A 368 -17.79 10.84 -16.98
N ALA A 369 -18.30 10.21 -15.91
CA ALA A 369 -19.34 10.82 -15.06
C ALA A 369 -18.92 12.15 -14.42
N ASP A 370 -17.61 12.34 -14.22
CA ASP A 370 -17.01 13.54 -13.62
C ASP A 370 -16.44 14.53 -14.64
N GLY A 371 -16.40 14.19 -15.94
CA GLY A 371 -15.69 14.98 -16.95
C GLY A 371 -14.18 15.07 -16.67
N ALA A 372 -13.59 14.02 -16.09
CA ALA A 372 -12.22 14.03 -15.58
C ALA A 372 -11.15 14.05 -16.70
N PHE A 373 -11.45 13.61 -17.92
CA PHE A 373 -10.47 13.60 -19.01
C PHE A 373 -10.04 15.01 -19.42
N ILE A 374 -8.73 15.25 -19.56
CA ILE A 374 -8.20 16.55 -20.04
C ILE A 374 -8.76 16.89 -21.42
N ASN A 375 -8.87 15.88 -22.29
CA ASN A 375 -9.28 15.96 -23.69
C ASN A 375 -10.79 16.19 -23.93
N GLU A 376 -11.60 16.32 -22.87
CA GLU A 376 -13.05 16.63 -22.94
C GLU A 376 -13.88 15.65 -23.80
N PHE A 377 -13.49 14.37 -23.81
CA PHE A 377 -14.27 13.29 -24.43
C PHE A 377 -15.68 13.22 -23.85
N LYS A 378 -16.67 13.00 -24.72
CA LYS A 378 -18.09 12.92 -24.35
C LYS A 378 -18.52 11.51 -23.98
N ASP A 379 -17.94 10.51 -24.63
CA ASP A 379 -18.27 9.11 -24.44
C ASP A 379 -17.06 8.19 -24.72
N PRO A 380 -17.11 6.90 -24.32
CA PRO A 380 -16.01 5.98 -24.55
C PRO A 380 -15.73 5.65 -26.02
N GLN A 381 -16.69 5.83 -26.93
CA GLN A 381 -16.52 5.50 -28.35
C GLN A 381 -15.51 6.45 -28.98
N GLU A 382 -15.54 7.75 -28.63
CA GLU A 382 -14.55 8.74 -29.04
C GLU A 382 -13.10 8.31 -28.71
N ILE A 383 -12.88 7.56 -27.62
CA ILE A 383 -11.55 7.02 -27.25
C ILE A 383 -11.14 5.85 -28.15
N TYR A 384 -12.05 4.90 -28.43
CA TYR A 384 -11.74 3.72 -29.25
C TYR A 384 -11.64 4.02 -30.76
N GLU A 385 -12.11 5.19 -31.20
CA GLU A 385 -11.96 5.67 -32.58
C GLU A 385 -10.64 6.42 -32.83
N LEU A 386 -9.84 6.68 -31.79
CA LEU A 386 -8.52 7.32 -31.91
C LEU A 386 -7.52 6.41 -32.64
N VAL A 387 -6.97 6.92 -33.74
CA VAL A 387 -5.91 6.25 -34.49
C VAL A 387 -4.56 6.52 -33.82
N VAL A 388 -3.94 5.49 -33.25
CA VAL A 388 -2.58 5.56 -32.69
C VAL A 388 -1.54 5.37 -33.80
N PRO A 389 -0.72 6.39 -34.14
CA PRO A 389 0.26 6.26 -35.22
C PRO A 389 1.39 5.29 -34.85
N PRO A 390 1.89 4.48 -35.81
CA PRO A 390 2.91 3.45 -35.52
C PRO A 390 4.28 3.99 -35.11
N ASN A 391 4.52 5.30 -35.25
CA ASN A 391 5.78 5.99 -34.93
C ASN A 391 5.62 7.12 -33.89
N PHE A 392 4.54 7.13 -33.11
CA PHE A 392 4.28 8.23 -32.17
C PHE A 392 5.21 8.14 -30.95
N ILE A 393 6.10 9.13 -30.77
CA ILE A 393 6.97 9.21 -29.58
C ILE A 393 6.41 10.28 -28.66
N VAL A 394 5.93 9.87 -27.47
CA VAL A 394 5.63 10.81 -26.39
C VAL A 394 6.94 11.11 -25.65
N SER A 395 7.45 12.34 -25.79
CA SER A 395 8.65 12.78 -25.09
C SER A 395 8.34 13.10 -23.63
N SER A 396 8.46 12.10 -22.77
CA SER A 396 8.48 12.24 -21.31
C SER A 396 9.65 11.46 -20.73
N TYR A 397 10.83 12.09 -20.76
CA TYR A 397 12.07 11.77 -20.03
C TYR A 397 12.51 10.29 -19.92
N GLU A 398 13.43 9.92 -20.82
CA GLU A 398 14.51 8.93 -20.65
C GLU A 398 14.19 7.52 -20.11
N VAL A 399 13.56 6.69 -20.95
CA VAL A 399 13.89 5.24 -21.05
C VAL A 399 13.80 4.83 -22.53
N PRO A 400 14.75 4.07 -23.11
CA PRO A 400 14.69 3.63 -24.51
C PRO A 400 13.73 2.42 -24.69
N PHE A 401 12.43 2.65 -24.51
CA PHE A 401 11.39 1.84 -25.11
C PHE A 401 10.62 2.72 -26.10
N VAL A 402 10.57 2.31 -27.38
CA VAL A 402 9.86 3.05 -28.44
C VAL A 402 8.36 2.95 -28.17
N GLN A 403 7.82 3.92 -27.45
CA GLN A 403 6.49 3.84 -26.84
C GLN A 403 5.41 4.45 -27.75
N CYS A 404 5.01 3.68 -28.76
CA CYS A 404 3.93 4.03 -29.68
C CYS A 404 2.54 3.90 -29.03
N CYS A 405 2.24 4.76 -28.05
CA CYS A 405 0.91 4.86 -27.44
C CYS A 405 0.46 6.32 -27.28
N LEU A 406 -0.85 6.54 -27.36
CA LEU A 406 -1.45 7.82 -26.99
C LEU A 406 -1.74 7.84 -25.49
N VAL A 407 -1.33 8.91 -24.80
CA VAL A 407 -1.57 9.09 -23.36
C VAL A 407 -2.79 9.99 -23.16
N LEU A 408 -3.77 9.51 -22.38
CA LEU A 408 -4.98 10.20 -22.00
C LEU A 408 -4.97 10.42 -20.48
N LEU A 409 -4.78 11.66 -20.08
CA LEU A 409 -4.67 12.07 -18.67
C LEU A 409 -6.04 12.45 -18.11
N CYS A 410 -6.22 12.21 -16.82
CA CYS A 410 -7.32 12.78 -16.03
C CYS A 410 -6.84 14.02 -15.25
N ARG A 411 -7.77 14.93 -14.96
CA ARG A 411 -7.59 16.21 -14.25
C ARG A 411 -7.52 16.06 -12.73
#